data_AF-A0A8H9TE92-F1
#
_entry.id   AF-A0A8H9TE92-F1
#
_cell.length_a   1.000
_cell.length_b   1.000
_cell.length_c   1.000
_cell.angle_alpha   90.00
_cell.angle_beta   90.00
_cell.angle_gamma   90.00
#
_symmetry.space_group_name_H-M   'P 1'
#
loop_
_entity.id
_entity.type
_entity.pdbx_description
1 polymer ?
#
loop_
_entity_poly.entity_id
_entity_poly.type
_entity_poly.pdbx_seq_one_letter_code
_entity_poly.pdbx_strand_id
1 'polypeptide(L)'
;MFATSCYITEEQRTENSIKYQDQVEIEITLSDSDYSVMISIPSQIGELPFQGVFLVTDSLEGPTFFTQLQSFEENGKNVAWYTINTGLIRRHFIVASFGECSMDVFREVLYHEI
;
A
#
# COMPACT_ATOMS: atom_id res chain seq x y z
N MET A 1 18.48 12.06 -20.10
CA MET A 1 17.75 11.71 -18.86
C MET A 1 18.34 10.38 -18.42
N PHE A 2 19.18 10.38 -17.38
CA PHE A 2 19.74 9.14 -16.85
C PHE A 2 18.69 8.57 -15.90
N ALA A 3 18.13 7.41 -16.22
CA ALA A 3 17.33 6.66 -15.26
C ALA A 3 18.31 6.08 -14.24
N THR A 4 18.53 6.80 -13.14
CA THR A 4 19.11 6.19 -11.95
C THR A 4 18.08 5.22 -11.40
N SER A 5 18.33 3.92 -11.59
CA SER A 5 17.53 2.87 -10.95
C SER A 5 17.83 2.90 -9.46
N CYS A 6 17.02 3.63 -8.71
CA CYS A 6 17.00 3.51 -7.27
C CYS A 6 16.09 2.33 -6.90
N TYR A 7 16.60 1.44 -6.07
CA TYR A 7 15.86 0.30 -5.55
C TYR A 7 16.16 0.19 -4.06
N ILE A 8 15.13 -0.12 -3.28
CA ILE A 8 15.30 -0.52 -1.89
C ILE A 8 15.45 -2.03 -1.81
N THR A 9 16.21 -2.53 -0.85
CA THR A 9 16.30 -3.98 -0.62
C THR A 9 15.07 -4.49 0.12
N GLU A 10 14.84 -5.80 0.06
CA GLU A 10 13.77 -6.48 0.82
C GLU A 10 13.95 -6.33 2.33
N GLU A 11 15.19 -6.42 2.81
CA GLU A 11 15.54 -6.22 4.21
C GLU A 11 15.12 -4.83 4.67
N GLN A 12 15.51 -3.78 3.91
CA GLN A 12 15.13 -2.40 4.21
C GLN A 12 13.61 -2.22 4.18
N ARG A 13 12.92 -2.76 3.17
CA ARG A 13 11.45 -2.69 3.08
C ARG A 13 10.81 -3.36 4.30
N THR A 14 11.32 -4.50 4.74
CA THR A 14 10.80 -5.24 5.90
C THR A 14 11.02 -4.46 7.19
N GLU A 15 12.23 -3.93 7.41
CA GLU A 15 12.54 -3.10 8.57
C GLU A 15 11.66 -1.83 8.64
N ASN A 16 11.50 -1.15 7.51
CA ASN A 16 10.64 0.02 7.39
C ASN A 16 9.18 -0.33 7.70
N SER A 17 8.71 -1.47 7.21
CA SER A 17 7.34 -1.93 7.44
C SER A 17 7.10 -2.31 8.90
N ILE A 18 8.04 -3.01 9.55
CA ILE A 18 7.96 -3.30 10.99
C ILE A 18 7.82 -2.01 11.80
N LYS A 19 8.55 -0.95 11.40
CA LYS A 19 8.58 0.31 12.14
C LYS A 19 7.37 1.22 11.88
N TYR A 20 6.81 1.19 10.67
CA TYR A 20 5.87 2.22 10.22
C TYR A 20 4.55 1.70 9.65
N GLN A 21 4.33 0.38 9.53
CA GLN A 21 3.08 -0.18 8.97
C GLN A 21 1.82 0.32 9.67
N ASP A 22 1.89 0.62 10.97
CA ASP A 22 0.75 1.13 11.75
C ASP A 22 0.31 2.54 11.33
N GLN A 23 1.13 3.26 10.55
CA GLN A 23 0.76 4.56 9.98
C GLN A 23 -0.01 4.42 8.66
N VAL A 24 0.01 3.24 8.03
CA VAL A 24 -0.80 2.94 6.84
C VAL A 24 -2.09 2.29 7.31
N GLU A 25 -3.16 3.07 7.44
CA GLU A 25 -4.45 2.59 7.90
C GLU A 25 -5.21 1.91 6.75
N ILE A 26 -5.81 0.74 7.02
CA ILE A 26 -6.62 0.01 6.06
C ILE A 26 -7.97 -0.27 6.71
N GLU A 27 -9.02 0.28 6.10
CA GLU A 27 -10.40 0.04 6.48
C GLU A 27 -11.08 -0.80 5.41
N ILE A 28 -11.80 -1.84 5.83
CA ILE A 28 -12.41 -2.81 4.94
C ILE A 28 -13.90 -2.85 5.27
N THR A 29 -14.73 -2.57 4.28
CA THR A 29 -16.18 -2.68 4.39
C THR A 29 -16.67 -3.74 3.40
N LEU A 30 -17.43 -4.72 3.88
CA LEU A 30 -18.12 -5.67 3.00
C LEU A 30 -19.50 -5.13 2.66
N SER A 31 -19.81 -5.03 1.37
CA SER A 31 -21.15 -4.72 0.86
C SER A 31 -21.54 -5.79 -0.15
N ASP A 32 -22.61 -6.52 0.14
CA ASP A 32 -23.07 -7.66 -0.66
C ASP A 32 -21.97 -8.70 -0.90
N SER A 33 -21.41 -8.74 -2.11
CA SER A 33 -20.38 -9.68 -2.55
C SER A 33 -19.00 -9.04 -2.75
N ASP A 34 -18.83 -7.76 -2.40
CA ASP A 34 -17.60 -7.02 -2.69
C ASP A 34 -17.04 -6.36 -1.43
N TYR A 35 -15.72 -6.45 -1.27
CA TYR A 35 -14.98 -5.66 -0.29
C TYR A 35 -14.60 -4.31 -0.88
N SER A 36 -14.99 -3.24 -0.20
CA SER A 36 -14.44 -1.91 -0.39
C SER A 36 -13.29 -1.72 0.58
N VAL A 37 -12.08 -1.50 0.05
CA VAL A 37 -10.86 -1.30 0.84
C VAL A 37 -10.46 0.16 0.70
N MET A 38 -10.47 0.88 1.81
CA MET A 38 -10.03 2.26 1.91
C MET A 38 -8.70 2.31 2.65
N ILE A 39 -7.77 3.11 2.13
CA ILE A 39 -6.39 3.17 2.58
C ILE A 39 -6.08 4.62 2.91
N SER A 40 -5.65 4.88 4.14
CA SER A 40 -5.28 6.21 4.62
C SER A 40 -3.79 6.24 4.99
N ILE A 41 -3.06 7.16 4.36
CA ILE A 41 -1.59 7.24 4.42
C ILE A 41 -1.20 8.66 4.85
N PRO A 42 -0.23 8.84 5.76
CA PRO A 42 0.26 10.17 6.10
C PRO A 42 0.88 10.86 4.89
N SER A 43 0.91 12.19 4.90
CA SER A 43 1.58 12.99 3.87
C SER A 43 3.10 12.84 3.87
N GLN A 44 3.68 12.39 4.99
CA GLN A 44 5.11 12.14 5.13
C GLN A 44 5.40 11.19 6.31
N ILE A 45 6.57 10.56 6.29
CA ILE A 45 7.15 9.87 7.45
C ILE A 45 8.55 10.45 7.68
N GLY A 46 8.78 11.04 8.85
CA GLY A 46 9.98 11.85 9.09
C GLY A 46 10.03 13.02 8.10
N GLU A 47 11.10 13.11 7.32
CA GLU A 47 11.29 14.12 6.27
C GLU A 47 10.95 13.60 4.86
N LEU A 48 10.48 12.34 4.75
CA LEU A 48 10.21 11.70 3.46
C LEU A 48 8.74 11.93 3.05
N PRO A 49 8.46 12.69 1.98
CA PRO A 49 7.10 12.96 1.53
C PRO A 49 6.50 11.74 0.82
N PHE A 50 5.19 11.56 0.94
CA PHE A 50 4.43 10.54 0.22
C PHE A 50 4.63 10.69 -1.30
N GLN A 51 4.85 9.56 -1.98
CA GLN A 51 5.05 9.49 -3.43
C GLN A 51 3.96 8.70 -4.15
N GLY A 52 3.42 7.68 -3.50
CA GLY A 52 2.41 6.84 -4.11
C GLY A 52 2.05 5.63 -3.27
N VAL A 53 0.99 4.96 -3.71
CA VAL A 53 0.48 3.75 -3.08
C VAL A 53 0.17 2.72 -4.17
N PHE A 54 0.52 1.48 -3.89
CA PHE A 54 0.43 0.37 -4.83
C PHE A 54 -0.31 -0.79 -4.19
N LEU A 55 -1.15 -1.45 -5.00
CA LEU A 55 -1.75 -2.74 -4.68
C LEU A 55 -0.88 -3.84 -5.29
N VAL A 56 -0.51 -4.80 -4.45
CA VAL A 56 0.36 -5.92 -4.82
C VAL A 56 -0.34 -7.23 -4.43
N THR A 57 -0.38 -8.19 -5.36
CA THR A 57 -1.04 -9.48 -5.15
C THR A 57 -0.03 -10.64 -5.05
N ASP A 58 -0.30 -11.55 -4.11
CA ASP A 58 0.39 -12.80 -3.79
C ASP A 58 1.82 -12.66 -3.23
N SER A 59 2.69 -11.87 -3.84
CA SER A 59 4.10 -11.71 -3.43
C SER A 59 4.61 -10.28 -3.68
N LEU A 60 5.43 -9.76 -2.77
CA LEU A 60 6.10 -8.46 -2.91
C LEU A 60 7.32 -8.50 -3.84
N GLU A 61 7.89 -9.69 -4.09
CA GLU A 61 9.07 -9.89 -4.95
C GLU A 61 8.70 -10.29 -6.37
N GLY A 62 7.71 -11.17 -6.49
CA GLY A 62 7.20 -11.71 -7.74
C GLY A 62 5.68 -11.61 -7.79
N PRO A 63 5.12 -10.39 -7.87
CA PRO A 63 3.67 -10.21 -7.81
C PRO A 63 2.98 -10.85 -9.00
N THR A 64 1.81 -11.44 -8.74
CA THR A 64 0.91 -11.88 -9.83
C THR A 64 0.17 -10.71 -10.45
N PHE A 65 -0.03 -9.65 -9.67
CA PHE A 65 -0.60 -8.38 -10.11
C PHE A 65 0.01 -7.23 -9.31
N PHE A 66 0.26 -6.12 -10.00
CA PHE A 66 0.80 -4.90 -9.43
C PHE A 66 0.15 -3.70 -10.14
N THR A 67 -0.37 -2.74 -9.36
CA THR A 67 -0.88 -1.50 -9.92
C THR A 67 -0.74 -0.35 -8.93
N GLN A 68 -0.55 0.86 -9.45
CA GLN A 68 -0.62 2.08 -8.65
C GLN A 68 -2.09 2.43 -8.41
N LEU A 69 -2.45 2.74 -7.18
CA LEU A 69 -3.76 3.27 -6.86
C LEU A 69 -3.72 4.80 -6.96
N GLN A 70 -4.76 5.37 -7.56
CA GLN A 70 -4.94 6.81 -7.56
C GLN A 70 -5.25 7.26 -6.13
N SER A 71 -4.44 8.18 -5.62
CA SER A 71 -4.66 8.82 -4.33
C SER A 71 -5.12 10.26 -4.49
N PHE A 72 -5.76 10.78 -3.45
CA PHE A 72 -6.13 12.18 -3.29
C PHE A 72 -5.96 12.60 -1.83
N GLU A 73 -5.82 13.90 -1.59
CA GLU A 73 -5.68 14.43 -0.24
C GLU A 73 -7.06 14.63 0.41
N GLU A 74 -7.24 14.11 1.62
CA GLU A 74 -8.42 14.30 2.46
C GLU A 74 -7.99 14.39 3.93
N ASN A 75 -8.44 15.43 4.63
CA ASN A 75 -8.16 15.64 6.06
C ASN A 75 -6.65 15.56 6.42
N GLY A 76 -5.77 16.01 5.52
CA GLY A 76 -4.31 15.99 5.70
C GLY A 76 -3.67 14.60 5.54
N LYS A 77 -4.42 13.61 5.06
CA LYS A 77 -3.93 12.27 4.68
C LYS A 77 -4.09 12.08 3.17
N ASN A 78 -3.31 11.17 2.61
CA ASN A 78 -3.51 10.64 1.27
C ASN A 78 -4.43 9.43 1.37
N VAL A 79 -5.56 9.49 0.69
CA VAL A 79 -6.57 8.43 0.66
C VAL A 79 -6.57 7.78 -0.72
N ALA A 80 -6.61 6.45 -0.74
CA ALA A 80 -6.81 5.66 -1.94
C ALA A 80 -7.81 4.53 -1.64
N TRP A 81 -8.46 4.01 -2.67
CA TRP A 81 -9.42 2.92 -2.49
C TRP A 81 -9.42 1.97 -3.69
N TYR A 82 -9.89 0.76 -3.44
CA TYR A 82 -10.24 -0.19 -4.48
C TYR A 82 -11.38 -1.09 -4.00
N THR A 83 -12.07 -1.72 -4.96
CA THR A 83 -13.11 -2.70 -4.70
C THR A 83 -12.69 -4.04 -5.28
N ILE A 84 -12.98 -5.11 -4.56
CA ILE A 84 -12.70 -6.46 -5.02
C ILE A 84 -13.84 -7.41 -4.66
N ASN A 85 -14.21 -8.25 -5.62
CA ASN A 85 -15.19 -9.31 -5.39
C ASN A 85 -14.63 -10.35 -4.40
N THR A 86 -15.49 -10.83 -3.50
CA THR A 86 -15.11 -11.82 -2.48
C THR A 86 -14.55 -13.11 -3.08
N GLY A 87 -15.02 -13.52 -4.26
CA GLY A 87 -14.53 -14.69 -4.99
C GLY A 87 -13.16 -14.50 -5.65
N LEU A 88 -12.61 -13.28 -5.64
CA LEU A 88 -11.31 -12.93 -6.19
C LEU A 88 -10.28 -12.58 -5.11
N ILE A 89 -10.64 -12.71 -3.82
CA ILE A 89 -9.69 -12.45 -2.73
C ILE A 89 -8.47 -13.35 -2.87
N ARG A 90 -7.33 -12.69 -2.73
CA ARG A 90 -6.00 -13.28 -2.66
C ARG A 90 -5.25 -12.59 -1.54
N ARG A 91 -4.01 -13.00 -1.34
CA ARG A 91 -3.10 -12.28 -0.46
C ARG A 91 -2.79 -10.93 -1.09
N HIS A 92 -3.25 -9.85 -0.49
CA HIS A 92 -3.06 -8.49 -0.98
C HIS A 92 -2.20 -7.68 -0.02
N PHE A 93 -1.30 -6.89 -0.57
CA PHE A 93 -0.49 -5.94 0.16
C PHE A 93 -0.71 -4.55 -0.39
N ILE A 94 -0.80 -3.60 0.52
CA ILE A 94 -0.68 -2.18 0.21
C ILE A 94 0.76 -1.79 0.46
N VAL A 95 1.38 -1.18 -0.53
CA VAL A 95 2.73 -0.63 -0.43
C VAL A 95 2.65 0.89 -0.57
N ALA A 96 2.96 1.61 0.49
CA ALA A 96 3.06 3.07 0.51
C ALA A 96 4.53 3.47 0.35
N SER A 97 4.82 4.35 -0.60
CA SER A 97 6.18 4.80 -0.92
C SER A 97 6.39 6.25 -0.48
N PHE A 98 7.54 6.53 0.13
CA PHE A 98 7.93 7.82 0.68
C PHE A 98 9.36 8.17 0.27
N GLY A 99 9.54 9.40 -0.21
CA GLY A 99 10.76 9.85 -0.87
C GLY A 99 11.01 9.11 -2.19
N GLU A 100 11.76 9.71 -3.11
CA GLU A 100 12.11 9.05 -4.37
C GLU A 100 12.96 7.80 -4.06
N CYS A 101 12.35 6.61 -4.19
CA CYS A 101 12.96 5.30 -3.90
C CYS A 101 13.64 5.18 -2.52
N SER A 102 13.15 5.90 -1.50
CA SER A 102 13.84 5.95 -0.21
C SER A 102 13.24 4.95 0.78
N MET A 103 11.91 4.84 0.80
CA MET A 103 11.22 4.02 1.77
C MET A 103 9.90 3.48 1.23
N ASP A 104 9.76 2.16 1.22
CA ASP A 104 8.45 1.52 1.09
C ASP A 104 8.04 0.92 2.44
N VAL A 105 6.76 1.13 2.77
CA VAL A 105 6.08 0.54 3.92
C VAL A 105 4.95 -0.31 3.38
N PHE A 106 4.96 -1.61 3.65
CA PHE A 106 3.88 -2.50 3.26
C PHE A 106 3.00 -2.90 4.44
N ARG A 107 1.73 -3.17 4.13
CA ARG A 107 0.77 -3.75 5.06
C ARG A 107 -0.10 -4.77 4.32
N GLU A 108 -0.28 -5.95 4.92
CA GLU A 108 -1.17 -6.98 4.39
C GLU A 108 -2.64 -6.58 4.62
N VAL A 109 -3.47 -6.78 3.60
CA VAL A 109 -4.91 -6.52 3.65
C VAL A 109 -5.59 -7.76 4.22
N LEU A 110 -6.07 -7.65 5.45
CA LEU A 110 -6.70 -8.75 6.16
C LEU A 110 -8.22 -8.71 5.96
N TYR A 111 -8.69 -9.34 4.90
CA TYR A 111 -10.12 -9.58 4.68
C TYR A 111 -10.62 -10.52 5.78
N HIS A 112 -11.63 -10.09 6.53
CA HIS A 112 -12.26 -10.94 7.53
C HIS A 112 -13.27 -11.83 6.82
N GLU A 113 -13.06 -13.15 6.81
CA GLU A 113 -14.14 -14.07 6.46
C GLU A 113 -15.26 -13.94 7.51
N ILE A 114 -16.51 -13.87 7.06
CA ILE A 114 -17.69 -14.06 7.92
C ILE A 114 -17.88 -15.55 8.15
#